data_AF-A0A8W7P7R4-F1
#
_entry.id   AF-A0A8W7P7R4-F1
#
_cell.length_a   1.000
_cell.length_b   1.000
_cell.length_c   1.000
_cell.angle_alpha   90.00
_cell.angle_beta   90.00
_cell.angle_gamma   90.00
#
_symmetry.space_group_name_H-M   'P 1'
#
loop_
_entity.id
_entity.type
_entity.pdbx_description
1 polymer ?
#
loop_
_entity_poly.entity_id
_entity_poly.type
_entity_poly.pdbx_seq_one_letter_code
_entity_poly.pdbx_strand_id
1 'polypeptide(L)'
;MNRTVKPRKKKSIEMTREETLYFIEELKKYHCLWDRNDEGHKDKHVRDTAWGELSVKLGYSADDLVEKWASLRSSMRQYRCTIRKRNAAGSKCEAITAVSFPLALC
;
A
#
# COMPACT_ATOMS: atom_id res chain seq x y z
N MET A 1 -26.67 -20.98 -15.83
CA MET A 1 -25.93 -21.03 -14.56
C MET A 1 -24.47 -20.71 -14.89
N ASN A 2 -23.76 -19.72 -14.36
CA ASN A 2 -23.27 -19.56 -12.99
C ASN A 2 -22.99 -18.06 -12.72
N ARG A 3 -23.63 -17.47 -11.70
CA ARG A 3 -23.25 -16.13 -11.23
C ARG A 3 -21.96 -16.29 -10.42
N THR A 4 -20.82 -15.85 -10.96
CA THR A 4 -19.57 -15.75 -10.19
C THR A 4 -19.78 -14.68 -9.12
N VAL A 5 -20.11 -15.10 -7.90
CA VAL A 5 -20.15 -14.21 -6.74
C VAL A 5 -18.72 -13.74 -6.51
N LYS A 6 -18.42 -12.49 -6.88
CA LYS A 6 -17.15 -11.86 -6.49
C LYS A 6 -17.09 -11.90 -4.96
N PRO A 7 -16.02 -12.46 -4.36
CA PRO A 7 -15.92 -12.55 -2.91
C PRO A 7 -16.10 -11.15 -2.31
N ARG A 8 -16.95 -11.04 -1.27
CA ARG A 8 -17.11 -9.79 -0.54
C ARG A 8 -15.72 -9.39 -0.04
N LYS A 9 -15.23 -8.22 -0.46
CA LYS A 9 -13.95 -7.67 0.00
C LYS A 9 -13.95 -7.74 1.53
N LYS A 10 -13.04 -8.49 2.13
CA LYS A 10 -12.86 -8.47 3.58
C LYS A 10 -12.51 -7.02 3.96
N LYS A 11 -12.91 -6.62 5.16
CA LYS A 11 -12.48 -5.33 5.69
C LYS A 11 -11.02 -5.52 6.08
N SER A 12 -10.11 -4.72 5.53
CA SER A 12 -8.70 -4.74 5.93
C SER A 12 -8.64 -4.63 7.45
N ILE A 13 -7.69 -5.34 8.07
CA ILE A 13 -7.40 -5.24 9.50
C ILE A 13 -7.47 -3.79 10.01
N GLU A 14 -8.16 -3.61 11.14
CA GLU A 14 -8.19 -2.33 11.83
C GLU A 14 -6.81 -2.11 12.46
N MET A 15 -6.15 -1.03 12.06
CA MET A 15 -4.87 -0.59 12.62
C MET A 15 -5.07 0.86 13.03
N THR A 16 -4.54 1.23 14.19
CA THR A 16 -4.46 2.63 14.60
C THR A 16 -3.58 3.43 13.65
N ARG A 17 -3.63 4.76 13.75
CA ARG A 17 -2.80 5.64 12.93
C ARG A 17 -1.31 5.37 13.13
N GLU A 18 -0.90 5.14 14.37
CA GLU A 18 0.50 4.90 14.75
C GLU A 18 1.00 3.56 14.20
N GLU A 19 0.23 2.49 14.38
CA GLU A 19 0.54 1.17 13.80
C GLU A 19 0.59 1.22 12.27
N THR A 20 -0.31 1.99 11.65
CA THR A 20 -0.32 2.17 10.19
C THR A 20 0.94 2.89 9.71
N LEU A 21 1.42 3.91 10.43
CA LEU A 21 2.66 4.60 10.10
C LEU A 21 3.87 3.67 10.27
N TYR A 22 3.93 2.95 11.39
CA TYR A 22 4.96 1.96 11.65
C TYR A 22 4.98 0.85 10.58
N PHE A 23 3.81 0.34 10.19
CA PHE A 23 3.67 -0.62 9.09
C PHE A 23 4.25 -0.08 7.79
N ILE A 24 3.97 1.17 7.42
CA ILE A 24 4.49 1.80 6.20
C ILE A 24 6.01 1.96 6.29
N GLU A 25 6.55 2.36 7.43
CA GLU A 25 7.99 2.48 7.65
C GLU A 25 8.71 1.14 7.55
N GLU A 26 8.11 0.09 8.08
CA GLU A 26 8.68 -1.25 8.02
C GLU A 26 8.58 -1.83 6.61
N LEU A 27 7.43 -1.68 5.94
CA LEU A 27 7.22 -2.12 4.55
C LEU A 27 8.19 -1.44 3.58
N LYS A 28 8.54 -0.18 3.82
CA LYS A 28 9.51 0.57 3.00
C LYS A 28 10.89 -0.09 2.91
N LYS A 29 11.31 -0.80 3.96
CA LYS A 29 12.59 -1.51 4.00
C LYS A 29 12.62 -2.67 3.00
N TYR A 30 11.45 -3.19 2.63
CA TYR A 30 11.30 -4.27 1.66
C TYR A 30 10.98 -3.70 0.28
N HIS A 31 12.03 -3.27 -0.44
CA HIS A 31 11.90 -2.70 -1.79
C HIS A 31 11.14 -3.63 -2.75
N CYS A 32 11.33 -4.94 -2.65
CA CYS A 32 10.63 -5.96 -3.44
C CYS A 32 9.09 -5.90 -3.31
N LEU A 33 8.54 -5.34 -2.23
CA LEU A 33 7.08 -5.24 -2.02
C LEU A 33 6.44 -4.05 -2.73
N TRP A 34 7.21 -3.02 -3.05
CA TRP A 34 6.64 -1.74 -3.46
C TRP A 34 7.30 -1.13 -4.69
N ASP A 35 8.60 -1.35 -4.88
CA ASP A 35 9.36 -0.88 -6.03
C ASP A 35 9.16 -1.85 -7.18
N ARG A 36 8.75 -1.33 -8.33
CA ARG A 36 8.51 -2.13 -9.54
C ARG A 36 9.78 -2.35 -10.37
N ASN A 37 10.81 -1.56 -10.09
CA ASN A 37 12.10 -1.66 -10.77
C ASN A 37 13.05 -2.62 -10.05
N ASP A 38 12.71 -3.04 -8.83
CA ASP A 38 13.47 -4.04 -8.09
C ASP A 38 13.34 -5.41 -8.74
N GLU A 39 14.45 -6.13 -8.90
CA GLU A 39 14.45 -7.47 -9.51
C GLU A 39 13.62 -8.45 -8.68
N GLY A 40 13.66 -8.32 -7.35
CA GLY A 40 12.89 -9.13 -6.40
C GLY A 40 11.38 -8.84 -6.42
N HIS A 41 10.92 -7.79 -7.10
CA HIS A 41 9.48 -7.54 -7.28
C HIS A 41 8.82 -8.51 -8.26
N LYS A 42 9.60 -9.04 -9.21
CA LYS A 42 9.12 -10.04 -10.18
C LYS A 42 9.06 -11.43 -9.55
N ASP A 43 9.92 -11.68 -8.56
CA ASP A 43 10.00 -12.95 -7.85
C ASP A 43 8.92 -13.08 -6.78
N LYS A 44 7.91 -13.90 -7.07
CA LYS A 44 6.82 -14.17 -6.13
C LYS A 44 7.36 -14.68 -4.78
N HIS A 45 8.37 -15.55 -4.80
CA HIS A 45 8.94 -16.14 -3.58
C HIS A 45 9.57 -15.08 -2.67
N VAL A 46 10.34 -14.13 -3.24
CA VAL A 46 10.98 -13.04 -2.48
C VAL A 46 9.93 -12.17 -1.81
N ARG A 47 8.83 -11.86 -2.50
CA ARG A 47 7.73 -11.09 -1.92
C ARG A 47 7.01 -11.86 -0.83
N ASP A 48 6.71 -13.14 -1.05
CA ASP A 48 6.01 -13.97 -0.07
C ASP A 48 6.85 -14.09 1.21
N THR A 49 8.17 -14.23 1.09
CA THR A 49 9.11 -14.19 2.22
C THR A 49 9.08 -12.83 2.93
N ALA A 50 9.17 -11.72 2.20
CA ALA A 50 9.13 -10.38 2.79
C ALA A 50 7.80 -10.09 3.52
N TRP A 51 6.67 -10.54 2.97
CA TRP A 51 5.37 -10.47 3.66
C TRP A 51 5.32 -11.35 4.90
N GLY A 52 5.96 -12.52 4.86
CA GLY A 52 6.11 -13.40 6.01
C GLY A 52 6.92 -12.75 7.14
N GLU A 53 8.05 -12.13 6.82
CA GLU A 53 8.87 -11.40 7.81
C GLU A 53 8.11 -10.22 8.42
N LEU A 54 7.39 -9.47 7.59
CA LEU A 54 6.56 -8.34 8.03
C LEU A 54 5.38 -8.79 8.91
N SER A 55 4.78 -9.94 8.57
CA SER A 55 3.73 -10.60 9.34
C SER A 55 4.20 -10.97 10.74
N VAL A 56 5.36 -11.63 10.85
CA VAL A 56 5.97 -11.98 12.15
C VAL A 56 6.27 -10.73 12.98
N LYS A 57 6.77 -9.67 12.33
CA LYS A 57 7.18 -8.44 13.02
C LYS A 57 6.03 -7.63 13.58
N LEU A 58 4.89 -7.60 12.88
CA LEU A 58 3.72 -6.81 13.27
C LEU A 58 2.66 -7.63 14.00
N GLY A 59 2.78 -8.95 14.02
CA GLY A 59 1.80 -9.83 14.66
C GLY A 59 0.49 -9.98 13.89
N TYR A 60 0.45 -9.62 12.60
CA TYR A 60 -0.71 -9.77 11.72
C TYR A 60 -0.45 -10.82 10.66
N SER A 61 -1.48 -11.39 10.04
CA SER A 61 -1.32 -12.30 8.90
C SER A 61 -0.75 -11.57 7.69
N ALA A 62 0.12 -12.24 6.93
CA ALA A 62 0.64 -11.72 5.66
C ALA A 62 -0.49 -11.32 4.69
N ASP A 63 -1.56 -12.11 4.62
CA ASP A 63 -2.72 -11.84 3.74
C ASP A 63 -3.44 -10.54 4.13
N ASP A 64 -3.58 -10.30 5.44
CA ASP A 64 -4.20 -9.09 5.99
C ASP A 64 -3.35 -7.84 5.71
N LEU A 65 -2.02 -7.96 5.85
CA LEU A 65 -1.08 -6.89 5.54
C LEU A 65 -1.07 -6.55 4.04
N VAL A 66 -1.16 -7.55 3.17
CA VAL A 66 -1.31 -7.36 1.72
C VAL A 66 -2.59 -6.59 1.41
N GLU A 67 -3.72 -6.98 2.00
CA GLU A 67 -5.01 -6.31 1.78
C GLU A 67 -5.00 -4.87 2.32
N LYS A 68 -4.38 -4.67 3.49
CA LYS A 68 -4.20 -3.35 4.11
C LYS A 68 -3.34 -2.44 3.22
N TRP A 69 -2.24 -2.95 2.69
CA TRP A 69 -1.37 -2.20 1.77
C TRP A 69 -2.07 -1.84 0.46
N ALA A 70 -2.85 -2.77 -0.11
CA ALA A 70 -3.65 -2.51 -1.29
C ALA A 70 -4.68 -1.39 -1.04
N SER A 71 -5.33 -1.41 0.14
CA SER A 71 -6.28 -0.37 0.56
C SER A 71 -5.58 0.98 0.73
N LEU A 72 -4.44 1.04 1.43
CA LEU A 72 -3.65 2.26 1.61
C LEU A 72 -3.18 2.85 0.26
N ARG A 73 -2.66 2.03 -0.66
CA ARG A 73 -2.27 2.48 -2.00
C ARG A 73 -3.46 3.03 -2.79
N SER A 74 -4.63 2.41 -2.68
CA SER A 74 -5.86 2.88 -3.32
C SER A 74 -6.27 4.25 -2.79
N SER A 75 -6.36 4.41 -1.47
CA SER A 75 -6.67 5.68 -0.81
C SER A 75 -5.65 6.77 -1.16
N MET A 76 -4.35 6.42 -1.17
CA MET A 76 -3.29 7.35 -1.56
C MET A 76 -3.38 7.76 -3.04
N ARG A 77 -3.69 6.82 -3.96
CA ARG A 77 -3.94 7.15 -5.38
C ARG A 77 -5.12 8.11 -5.53
N GLN A 78 -6.24 7.82 -4.87
CA GLN A 78 -7.43 8.67 -4.89
C GLN A 78 -7.13 10.06 -4.35
N TYR A 79 -6.46 10.16 -3.21
CA TYR A 79 -6.02 11.43 -2.63
C TYR A 79 -5.13 12.22 -3.59
N ARG A 80 -4.16 11.58 -4.25
CA ARG A 80 -3.30 12.25 -5.24
C ARG A 80 -4.08 12.71 -6.48
N CYS A 81 -5.08 11.96 -6.93
CA CYS A 81 -5.96 12.37 -8.03
C CYS A 81 -6.83 13.57 -7.66
N THR A 82 -7.38 13.62 -6.44
CA THR A 82 -8.19 14.76 -5.97
C THR A 82 -7.33 16.00 -5.73
N ILE A 83 -6.12 15.85 -5.18
CA ILE A 83 -5.14 16.94 -5.04
C ILE A 83 -4.76 17.50 -6.42
N ARG A 84 -4.47 16.66 -7.42
CA ARG A 84 -4.18 17.14 -8.79
C ARG A 84 -5.35 17.92 -9.41
N LYS A 85 -6.58 17.44 -9.22
CA LYS A 85 -7.80 18.15 -9.65
C LYS A 85 -7.96 19.50 -8.93
N ARG A 86 -7.63 19.58 -7.64
CA ARG A 86 -7.67 20.83 -6.84
C ARG A 86 -6.55 21.81 -7.20
N ASN A 87 -5.36 21.33 -7.54
CA ASN A 87 -4.26 22.18 -8.01
C ASN A 87 -4.53 22.75 -9.40
N ALA A 88 -5.21 22.00 -10.28
CA ALA A 88 -5.73 22.53 -11.54
C ALA A 88 -6.84 23.59 -11.34
N ALA A 89 -7.47 23.63 -10.16
CA ALA A 89 -8.48 24.61 -9.75
C ALA A 89 -7.93 25.69 -8.78
N GLY A 90 -6.61 25.81 -8.61
CA GLY A 90 -5.99 26.96 -7.93
C GLY A 90 -6.19 27.08 -6.42
N SER A 91 -6.28 25.98 -5.66
CA SER A 91 -6.31 26.04 -4.18
C SER A 91 -5.09 25.35 -3.56
N LYS A 92 -4.20 26.13 -2.92
CA LYS A 92 -3.04 25.62 -2.16
C LYS A 92 -3.53 24.87 -0.93
N CYS A 93 -3.46 23.53 -0.97
CA CYS A 93 -3.46 22.70 0.24
C CYS A 93 -2.05 22.15 0.41
N GLU A 94 -1.30 22.74 1.32
CA GLU A 94 -0.03 22.19 1.79
C GLU A 94 -0.34 20.91 2.54
N ALA A 95 -0.12 19.77 1.88
CA ALA A 95 -0.35 18.47 2.47
C ALA A 95 0.78 17.53 2.09
N ILE A 96 1.71 17.42 3.03
CA ILE A 96 2.64 16.30 3.24
C ILE A 96 3.32 15.84 1.96
N THR A 97 4.13 16.73 1.37
CA THR A 97 5.23 16.37 0.47
C THR A 97 6.37 15.73 1.28
N ALA A 98 6.12 14.58 1.92
CA ALA A 98 7.17 13.89 2.68
C ALA A 98 6.91 12.39 2.83
N VAL A 99 6.53 11.73 1.74
CA VAL A 99 6.96 10.35 1.52
C VAL A 99 7.41 10.28 0.08
N SER A 100 8.71 10.54 -0.11
CA SER A 100 9.40 10.31 -1.37
C SER A 100 9.31 8.81 -1.67
N PHE A 101 8.24 8.43 -2.36
CA PHE A 101 8.02 7.12 -2.94
C PHE A 101 8.16 7.37 -4.44
N PRO A 102 9.18 6.82 -5.11
CA PRO A 102 9.53 7.15 -6.47
C PRO A 102 8.31 7.16 -7.39
N LEU A 103 8.19 8.27 -8.11
CA LEU A 103 7.15 8.66 -9.05
C LEU A 103 7.08 7.79 -10.32
N ALA A 104 7.71 6.61 -10.37
CA ALA A 104 7.83 5.85 -11.61
C ALA A 104 6.75 4.76 -11.71
N LEU A 105 6.15 4.66 -12.90
CA LEU A 105 5.09 3.74 -13.32
C LEU A 105 3.67 4.13 -12.85
N CYS A 106 3.16 5.25 -13.33
CA CYS A 106 1.81 5.17 -13.88
C CYS A 106 1.94 4.85 -15.37
#